data_AF-A0A255YRE1-F1
#
_entry.id   AF-A0A255YRE1-F1
#
_cell.length_a   1.000
_cell.length_b   1.000
_cell.length_c   1.000
_cell.angle_alpha   90.00
_cell.angle_beta   90.00
_cell.angle_gamma   90.00
#
_symmetry.space_group_name_H-M   'P 1'
#
loop_
_entity.id
_entity.type
_entity.pdbx_description
1 polymer ?
#
loop_
_entity_poly.entity_id
_entity_poly.type
_entity_poly.pdbx_seq_one_letter_code
_entity_poly.pdbx_strand_id
1 'polypeptide(L)'
;MLPPVDTSAILRLQQDILARNAALRAPAAAPEQPRFGAALDTALRQVSTIQDQASAATTAFETGQTHDLASVMIARQKASIAFEATLQARNRLVAAYKDVMNMPL
;
A
#
# COMPACT_ATOMS: atom_id res chain seq x y z
N MET A 1 24.54 -25.80 50.93
CA MET A 1 23.34 -26.53 50.47
C MET A 1 22.68 -25.67 49.39
N LEU A 2 22.68 -26.11 48.12
CA LEU A 2 22.03 -25.38 47.02
C LEU A 2 20.53 -25.70 47.00
N PRO A 3 19.64 -24.72 46.76
CA PRO A 3 18.21 -24.96 46.66
C PRO A 3 17.87 -25.82 45.43
N PRO A 4 16.86 -26.71 45.51
CA PRO A 4 16.45 -27.55 44.39
C PRO A 4 15.84 -26.70 43.27
N VAL A 5 16.24 -26.97 42.04
CA VAL A 5 15.63 -26.37 40.86
C VAL A 5 14.22 -26.95 40.71
N ASP A 6 13.19 -26.13 40.95
CA ASP A 6 11.79 -26.51 40.83
C ASP A 6 11.45 -26.88 39.37
N THR A 7 11.52 -28.17 39.05
CA THR A 7 11.20 -28.73 37.73
C THR A 7 9.77 -28.37 37.29
N SER A 8 8.87 -28.19 38.25
CA SER A 8 7.48 -27.74 38.07
C SER A 8 7.37 -26.27 37.65
N ALA A 9 8.36 -25.43 37.98
CA ALA A 9 8.41 -24.04 37.53
C ALA A 9 8.84 -23.94 36.06
N ILE A 10 9.78 -24.81 35.64
CA ILE A 10 10.23 -24.90 34.24
C ILE A 10 9.09 -25.38 33.33
N LEU A 11 8.28 -26.35 33.77
CA LEU A 11 7.14 -26.84 33.00
C LEU A 11 6.05 -25.78 32.80
N ARG A 12 5.76 -24.96 33.83
CA ARG A 12 4.81 -23.84 33.71
C ARG A 12 5.31 -22.74 32.80
N LEU A 13 6.62 -22.45 32.85
CA LEU A 13 7.24 -21.47 31.97
C LEU A 13 7.19 -21.93 30.50
N GLN A 14 7.43 -23.21 30.24
CA GLN A 14 7.28 -23.78 28.90
C GLN A 14 5.84 -23.68 28.40
N GLN A 15 4.85 -23.97 29.25
CA GLN A 15 3.43 -23.90 28.90
C GLN A 15 2.98 -22.46 28.56
N ASP A 16 3.45 -21.45 29.30
CA ASP A 16 3.15 -20.03 29.03
C ASP A 16 3.79 -19.55 27.71
N ILE A 17 5.02 -19.98 27.41
CA ILE A 17 5.70 -19.64 26.14
C ILE A 17 4.96 -20.25 24.94
N LEU A 18 4.48 -21.49 25.05
CA LEU A 18 3.74 -22.16 23.99
C LEU A 18 2.36 -21.51 23.76
N ALA A 19 1.66 -21.12 24.83
CA ALA A 19 0.36 -20.44 24.73
C ALA A 19 0.46 -19.04 24.10
N ARG A 20 1.52 -18.29 24.44
CA ARG A 20 1.81 -16.98 23.80
C ARG A 20 2.17 -17.12 22.33
N ASN A 21 2.92 -18.17 21.97
CA ASN A 21 3.25 -18.46 20.57
C ASN A 21 1.99 -18.84 19.76
N ALA A 22 1.06 -19.60 20.35
CA ALA A 22 -0.21 -19.96 19.72
C ALA A 22 -1.13 -18.74 19.49
N ALA A 23 -1.16 -17.78 20.42
CA ALA A 23 -1.93 -16.53 20.26
C ALA A 23 -1.38 -15.62 19.14
N LEU A 24 -0.05 -15.65 18.91
CA LEU A 24 0.61 -14.98 17.77
C LEU A 24 0.41 -15.71 16.44
N ARG A 25 0.00 -16.98 16.50
CA ARG A 25 -0.31 -17.86 15.36
C ARG A 25 -1.81 -17.93 15.03
N ALA A 26 -2.64 -17.14 15.72
CA ALA A 26 -4.00 -16.93 15.27
C ALA A 26 -3.96 -16.49 13.80
N PRO A 27 -4.75 -17.11 12.91
CA PRO A 27 -4.70 -16.80 11.49
C PRO A 27 -4.93 -15.29 11.35
N ALA A 28 -3.97 -14.61 10.73
CA ALA A 28 -4.17 -13.24 10.29
C ALA A 28 -5.54 -13.20 9.59
N ALA A 29 -6.40 -12.30 10.05
CA ALA A 29 -7.77 -12.16 9.57
C ALA A 29 -7.81 -12.33 8.05
N ALA A 30 -8.80 -13.11 7.59
CA ALA A 30 -9.02 -13.48 6.20
C ALA A 30 -8.67 -12.33 5.22
N PRO A 31 -8.06 -12.63 4.06
CA PRO A 31 -7.61 -11.61 3.13
C PRO A 31 -8.79 -10.71 2.80
N GLU A 32 -8.69 -9.43 3.18
CA GLU A 32 -9.69 -8.42 2.82
C GLU A 32 -9.68 -8.19 1.30
N GLN A 33 -10.28 -9.08 0.52
CA GLN A 33 -10.77 -8.76 -0.82
C GLN A 33 -12.15 -8.10 -0.64
N PRO A 34 -12.47 -6.93 -1.24
CA PRO A 34 -11.98 -6.36 -2.49
C PRO A 34 -11.58 -4.86 -2.39
N ARG A 35 -11.03 -4.40 -1.26
CA ARG A 35 -10.81 -2.95 -1.02
C ARG A 35 -9.68 -2.38 -1.88
N PHE A 36 -8.68 -3.21 -2.17
CA PHE A 36 -7.51 -2.78 -2.94
C PHE A 36 -7.85 -2.49 -4.41
N GLY A 37 -8.65 -3.33 -5.06
CA GLY A 37 -9.06 -3.11 -6.46
C GLY A 37 -9.87 -1.82 -6.63
N ALA A 38 -10.77 -1.54 -5.69
CA ALA A 38 -11.52 -0.27 -5.66
C ALA A 38 -10.61 0.95 -5.39
N ALA A 39 -9.61 0.81 -4.50
CA ALA A 39 -8.62 1.86 -4.26
C ALA A 39 -7.75 2.12 -5.50
N LEU A 40 -7.37 1.07 -6.24
CA LEU A 40 -6.66 1.21 -7.51
C LEU A 40 -7.52 1.91 -8.57
N ASP A 41 -8.77 1.49 -8.76
CA ASP A 41 -9.69 2.14 -9.71
C ASP A 41 -9.84 3.63 -9.38
N THR A 42 -9.99 3.95 -8.11
CA THR A 42 -10.04 5.34 -7.62
C THR A 42 -8.76 6.09 -7.95
N ALA A 43 -7.57 5.52 -7.68
CA ALA A 43 -6.30 6.15 -8.00
C ALA A 43 -6.11 6.39 -9.51
N LEU A 44 -6.51 5.43 -10.35
CA LEU A 44 -6.46 5.55 -11.81
C LEU A 44 -7.34 6.69 -12.32
N ARG A 45 -8.58 6.81 -11.83
CA ARG A 45 -9.48 7.92 -12.16
C ARG A 45 -8.90 9.26 -11.73
N GLN A 46 -8.25 9.28 -10.57
CA GLN A 46 -7.65 10.49 -10.02
C GLN A 46 -6.47 10.97 -10.85
N VAL A 47 -5.65 10.06 -11.38
CA VAL A 47 -4.57 10.40 -12.32
C VAL A 47 -5.10 10.90 -13.65
N SER A 48 -6.16 10.28 -14.19
CA SER A 48 -6.83 10.80 -15.38
C SER A 48 -7.28 12.25 -15.17
N THR A 49 -7.90 12.53 -14.03
CA THR A 49 -8.37 13.89 -13.69
C THR A 49 -7.20 14.89 -13.60
N ILE A 50 -6.08 14.50 -12.98
CA ILE A 50 -4.91 15.37 -12.87
C ILE A 50 -4.29 15.62 -14.25
N GLN A 51 -4.28 14.62 -15.13
CA GLN A 51 -3.79 14.74 -16.50
C GLN A 51 -4.65 15.73 -17.32
N ASP A 52 -5.98 15.63 -17.20
CA ASP A 52 -6.93 16.54 -17.85
C ASP A 52 -6.75 17.97 -17.35
N GLN A 53 -6.58 18.16 -16.03
CA GLN A 53 -6.30 19.47 -15.44
C GLN A 53 -5.00 20.08 -15.94
N ALA A 54 -3.93 19.28 -16.07
CA ALA A 54 -2.66 19.75 -16.60
C ALA A 54 -2.75 20.14 -18.08
N SER A 55 -3.53 19.38 -18.86
CA SER A 55 -3.81 19.70 -20.27
C SER A 55 -4.61 20.99 -20.39
N ALA A 56 -5.70 21.13 -19.64
CA ALA A 56 -6.53 22.33 -19.62
C ALA A 56 -5.74 23.58 -19.18
N ALA A 57 -4.91 23.46 -18.14
CA ALA A 57 -4.05 24.55 -17.69
C ALA A 57 -3.02 24.96 -18.77
N THR A 58 -2.46 23.99 -19.47
CA THR A 58 -1.56 24.23 -20.60
C THR A 58 -2.27 24.98 -21.72
N THR A 59 -3.43 24.50 -22.15
CA THR A 59 -4.21 25.14 -23.22
C THR A 59 -4.68 26.54 -22.82
N ALA A 60 -5.11 26.75 -21.57
CA ALA A 60 -5.49 28.07 -21.07
C ALA A 60 -4.32 29.07 -21.13
N PHE A 61 -3.10 28.61 -20.89
CA PHE A 61 -1.91 29.45 -21.03
C PHE A 61 -1.54 29.73 -22.48
N GLU A 62 -1.56 28.71 -23.35
CA GLU A 62 -1.27 28.84 -24.78
C GLU A 62 -2.28 29.75 -25.51
N THR A 63 -3.53 29.76 -25.06
CA THR A 63 -4.60 30.60 -25.61
C THR A 63 -4.68 31.99 -24.96
N GLY A 64 -3.82 32.29 -23.98
CA GLY A 64 -3.80 33.57 -23.28
C GLY A 64 -4.95 33.79 -22.28
N GLN A 65 -5.76 32.76 -22.01
CA GLN A 65 -6.80 32.80 -20.96
C GLN A 65 -6.20 32.88 -19.56
N THR A 66 -4.95 32.40 -19.38
CA THR A 66 -4.19 32.53 -18.14
C THR A 66 -2.75 32.94 -18.44
N HIS A 67 -2.21 33.87 -17.64
CA HIS A 67 -0.80 34.30 -17.75
C HIS A 67 0.08 33.71 -16.65
N ASP A 68 -0.51 32.92 -15.75
CA ASP A 68 0.18 32.29 -14.63
C ASP A 68 0.88 31.00 -15.07
N LEU A 69 2.10 31.16 -15.59
CA LEU A 69 2.99 30.06 -15.93
C LEU A 69 3.31 29.16 -14.73
N ALA A 70 3.38 29.71 -13.51
CA ALA A 70 3.73 28.94 -12.32
C ALA A 70 2.66 27.89 -12.02
N SER A 71 1.38 28.26 -12.10
CA SER A 71 0.26 27.32 -11.93
C SER A 71 0.26 26.20 -12.97
N VAL A 72 0.57 26.50 -14.23
CA VAL A 72 0.69 25.49 -15.30
C VAL A 72 1.82 24.51 -15.02
N MET A 73 2.99 25.03 -14.63
CA MET A 73 4.15 24.20 -14.31
C MET A 73 3.88 23.31 -13.09
N ILE A 74 3.20 23.81 -12.07
CA ILE A 74 2.78 23.02 -10.91
C ILE A 74 1.78 21.92 -11.34
N ALA A 75 0.81 22.24 -12.19
CA ALA A 75 -0.15 21.25 -12.70
C ALA A 75 0.55 20.13 -13.49
N ARG A 76 1.51 20.49 -14.36
CA ARG A 76 2.34 19.51 -15.09
C ARG A 76 3.18 18.65 -14.14
N GLN A 77 3.81 19.25 -13.13
CA GLN A 77 4.61 18.50 -12.16
C GLN A 77 3.75 17.53 -11.34
N LYS A 78 2.55 17.95 -10.91
CA LYS A 78 1.59 17.09 -10.23
C LYS A 78 1.18 15.89 -11.09
N ALA A 79 0.91 16.12 -12.38
CA ALA A 79 0.58 15.04 -13.32
C ALA A 79 1.73 14.02 -13.46
N SER A 80 2.98 14.47 -13.58
CA SER A 80 4.14 13.58 -13.67
C SER A 80 4.29 12.72 -12.42
N ILE A 81 4.23 13.31 -11.23
CA ILE A 81 4.37 12.59 -9.95
C ILE A 81 3.21 11.59 -9.76
N ALA A 82 1.98 11.99 -10.08
CA ALA A 82 0.81 11.12 -9.98
C ALA A 82 0.90 9.92 -10.93
N PHE A 83 1.40 10.14 -12.16
CA PHE A 83 1.63 9.08 -13.13
C PHE A 83 2.68 8.07 -12.64
N GLU A 84 3.82 8.55 -12.12
CA GLU A 84 4.86 7.67 -11.55
C GLU A 84 4.33 6.85 -10.38
N ALA A 85 3.58 7.48 -9.47
CA ALA A 85 2.95 6.79 -8.34
C ALA A 85 1.98 5.68 -8.80
N THR A 86 1.25 5.92 -9.89
CA THR A 86 0.33 4.94 -10.48
C THR A 86 1.07 3.77 -11.11
N LEU A 87 2.19 4.04 -11.79
CA LEU A 87 3.04 2.99 -12.34
C LEU A 87 3.59 2.09 -11.23
N GLN A 88 4.03 2.68 -10.11
CA GLN A 88 4.47 1.96 -8.92
C GLN A 88 3.35 1.08 -8.35
N ALA A 89 2.13 1.63 -8.20
CA ALA A 89 0.97 0.87 -7.72
C ALA A 89 0.62 -0.30 -8.65
N ARG A 90 0.65 -0.09 -9.98
CA ARG A 90 0.45 -1.15 -10.98
C ARG A 90 1.51 -2.25 -10.88
N ASN A 91 2.77 -1.89 -10.72
CA ASN A 91 3.85 -2.87 -10.61
C ASN A 91 3.72 -3.69 -9.32
N ARG A 92 3.37 -3.03 -8.20
CA ARG A 92 3.14 -3.69 -6.91
C ARG A 92 1.97 -4.67 -6.98
N LEU A 93 0.92 -4.33 -7.71
CA LEU A 93 -0.24 -5.18 -7.97
C LEU A 93 0.10 -6.46 -8.73
N VAL A 94 0.83 -6.31 -9.84
CA VAL A 94 1.24 -7.45 -10.65
C VAL A 94 2.15 -8.37 -9.82
N ALA A 95 3.01 -7.81 -8.97
CA ALA A 95 3.83 -8.58 -8.04
C ALA A 95 2.99 -9.31 -6.98
N ALA A 96 2.05 -8.63 -6.31
CA ALA A 96 1.19 -9.23 -5.30
C ALA A 96 0.31 -10.35 -5.86
N TYR A 97 -0.23 -10.18 -7.08
CA TYR A 97 -0.96 -11.26 -7.77
C TYR A 97 -0.07 -12.48 -8.02
N LYS A 98 1.17 -12.26 -8.48
CA LYS A 98 2.16 -13.32 -8.70
C LYS A 98 2.54 -14.03 -7.40
N ASP A 99 2.75 -13.29 -6.31
CA ASP A 99 3.09 -13.87 -4.99
C ASP A 99 1.98 -14.77 -4.46
N VAL A 100 0.71 -14.37 -4.60
CA VAL A 100 -0.44 -15.21 -4.20
C VAL A 100 -0.51 -16.49 -5.04
N MET A 101 -0.23 -16.43 -6.35
CA MET A 101 -0.23 -17.63 -7.20
C MET A 101 0.95 -18.58 -6.93
N ASN A 102 2.07 -18.04 -6.47
CA ASN A 102 3.28 -18.82 -6.20
C ASN A 102 3.40 -19.29 -4.74
N MET A 103 2.43 -18.95 -3.89
CA MET A 103 2.37 -19.46 -2.52
C MET A 103 2.00 -20.95 -2.58
N PRO A 104 2.89 -21.89 -2.21
CA PRO A 104 2.51 -23.29 -2.13
C PRO A 104 1.53 -23.46 -0.95
N LEU A 105 0.42 -24.15 -1.22
CA LEU A 105 -0.52 -24.60 -0.19
C LEU A 105 0.15 -25.55 0.80
#